data_AF-A0A963FB22-F1
#
_entry.id   AF-A0A963FB22-F1
#
_cell.length_a   1.000
_cell.length_b   1.000
_cell.length_c   1.000
_cell.angle_alpha   90.00
_cell.angle_beta   90.00
_cell.angle_gamma   90.00
#
_symmetry.space_group_name_H-M   'P 1'
#
loop_
_entity.id
_entity.type
_entity.pdbx_description
1 polymer ?
#
loop_
_entity_poly.entity_id
_entity_poly.type
_entity_poly.pdbx_seq_one_letter_code
_entity_poly.pdbx_strand_id
1 'polypeptide(L)'
;MENYAEMVLAMDACADRLEYLNNLFPDLATPTTTEGVIHWRQYRSRLPNLDIAGELPRETQPAIDLRSIAIGLLQQHSLEDVLEMLKEEQAVELTLPELVQLIGRKDYLTVLKREFRELLKNAISFEQIAALWNDLERPAFGGATWNSRSVSMLAN
;
A
#
# COMPACT_ATOMS: atom_id res chain seq x y z
N MET A 1 22.75 -13.26 26.21
CA MET A 1 22.94 -13.61 24.79
C MET A 1 21.62 -13.56 24.01
N GLU A 2 20.46 -13.82 24.64
CA GLU A 2 19.12 -13.67 24.01
C GLU A 2 18.85 -12.29 23.40
N ASN A 3 19.12 -11.20 24.15
CA ASN A 3 18.84 -9.83 23.69
C ASN A 3 19.59 -9.44 22.39
N TYR A 4 20.80 -9.98 22.19
CA TYR A 4 21.57 -9.70 20.96
C TYR A 4 21.00 -10.44 19.74
N ALA A 5 20.51 -11.67 19.93
CA ALA A 5 19.89 -12.43 18.85
C ALA A 5 18.56 -11.80 18.42
N GLU A 6 17.73 -11.38 19.38
CA GLU A 6 16.47 -10.67 19.10
C GLU A 6 16.71 -9.36 18.36
N MET A 7 17.73 -8.59 18.74
CA MET A 7 18.09 -7.36 18.04
C MET A 7 18.49 -7.62 16.58
N VAL A 8 19.26 -8.67 16.32
CA VAL A 8 19.66 -9.05 14.96
C VAL A 8 18.46 -9.47 14.12
N LEU A 9 17.53 -10.25 14.68
CA LEU A 9 16.29 -10.63 13.99
C LEU A 9 15.41 -9.41 13.69
N ALA A 10 15.25 -8.50 14.65
CA ALA A 10 14.48 -7.28 14.45
C ALA A 10 15.09 -6.39 13.35
N MET A 11 16.42 -6.31 13.29
CA MET A 11 17.13 -5.59 12.24
C MET A 11 17.03 -6.28 10.88
N ASP A 12 17.05 -7.62 10.82
CA ASP A 12 16.79 -8.39 9.61
C ASP A 12 15.37 -8.09 9.07
N ALA A 13 14.34 -8.15 9.93
CA ALA A 13 12.97 -7.81 9.55
C ALA A 13 12.81 -6.34 9.10
N CYS A 14 13.49 -5.41 9.76
CA CYS A 14 13.50 -4.00 9.35
C CYS A 14 14.16 -3.81 7.98
N ALA A 15 15.27 -4.48 7.72
CA ALA A 15 15.95 -4.42 6.44
C ALA A 15 15.11 -5.04 5.32
N ASP A 16 14.44 -6.18 5.57
CA ASP A 16 13.49 -6.80 4.64
C ASP A 16 12.35 -5.83 4.30
N ARG A 17 11.75 -5.20 5.32
CA ARG A 17 10.67 -4.22 5.11
C ARG A 17 11.15 -2.98 4.36
N LEU A 18 12.33 -2.47 4.67
CA LEU A 18 12.87 -1.28 3.99
C LEU A 18 13.25 -1.58 2.54
N GLU A 19 13.81 -2.76 2.27
CA GLU A 19 14.09 -3.24 0.92
C GLU A 19 12.82 -3.37 0.09
N TYR A 20 11.77 -3.95 0.68
CA TYR A 20 10.45 -4.01 0.06
C TYR A 20 9.91 -2.61 -0.29
N LEU A 21 9.97 -1.66 0.65
CA LEU A 21 9.49 -0.29 0.42
C LEU A 21 10.30 0.42 -0.67
N ASN A 22 11.63 0.26 -0.70
CA ASN A 22 12.48 0.82 -1.75
C ASN A 22 12.12 0.27 -3.13
N ASN A 23 11.80 -1.02 -3.22
CA ASN A 23 11.41 -1.67 -4.49
C ASN A 23 9.99 -1.29 -4.93
N LEU A 24 9.07 -1.14 -3.98
CA LEU A 24 7.68 -0.78 -4.27
C LEU A 24 7.54 0.70 -4.68
N PHE A 25 8.37 1.56 -4.11
CA PHE A 25 8.34 3.00 -4.33
C PHE A 25 9.70 3.55 -4.77
N PRO A 26 10.17 3.25 -5.99
CA PRO A 26 11.49 3.67 -6.46
C PRO A 26 11.65 5.21 -6.51
N ASP A 27 10.55 5.94 -6.72
CA ASP A 27 10.55 7.41 -6.73
C ASP A 27 10.72 8.03 -5.33
N LEU A 28 10.47 7.26 -4.26
CA LEU A 28 10.66 7.65 -2.85
C LEU A 28 11.91 6.99 -2.24
N ALA A 29 12.50 6.01 -2.92
CA ALA A 29 13.74 5.40 -2.51
C ALA A 29 14.86 6.44 -2.59
N THR A 30 15.49 6.71 -1.45
CA THR A 30 16.62 7.62 -1.38
C THR A 30 17.92 6.81 -1.36
N PRO A 31 19.07 7.44 -1.69
CA PRO A 31 20.37 6.81 -1.48
C PRO A 31 20.51 6.28 -0.05
N THR A 32 20.02 7.01 0.95
CA THR A 32 20.08 6.64 2.36
C THR A 32 19.32 5.35 2.69
N THR A 33 18.07 5.21 2.20
CA THR A 33 17.27 4.02 2.49
C THR A 33 17.78 2.79 1.76
N THR A 34 18.36 2.98 0.57
CA THR A 34 18.94 1.89 -0.24
C THR A 34 20.28 1.44 0.33
N GLU A 35 21.16 2.38 0.66
CA GLU A 35 22.46 2.12 1.29
C GLU A 35 22.30 1.49 2.68
N GLY A 36 21.30 1.90 3.46
CA GLY A 36 21.01 1.31 4.76
C GLY A 36 20.75 -0.20 4.70
N VAL A 37 19.95 -0.65 3.72
CA VAL A 37 19.72 -2.08 3.46
C VAL A 37 21.03 -2.77 3.07
N ILE A 38 21.77 -2.20 2.11
CA ILE A 38 23.03 -2.79 1.62
C ILE A 38 24.05 -2.94 2.76
N HIS A 39 24.21 -1.91 3.59
CA HIS A 39 25.12 -1.92 4.74
C HIS A 39 24.71 -2.98 5.76
N TRP A 40 23.42 -3.12 6.05
CA TRP A 40 22.93 -4.17 6.95
C TRP A 40 23.21 -5.57 6.39
N ARG A 41 22.91 -5.83 5.11
CA ARG A 41 23.18 -7.14 4.48
C ARG A 41 24.67 -7.50 4.49
N GLN A 42 25.53 -6.52 4.19
CA GLN A 42 26.98 -6.71 4.27
C GLN A 42 27.44 -7.01 5.69
N TYR A 43 26.91 -6.29 6.69
CA TYR A 43 27.21 -6.55 8.10
C TYR A 43 26.72 -7.93 8.54
N ARG A 44 25.48 -8.28 8.20
CA ARG A 44 24.84 -9.57 8.51
C ARG A 44 25.61 -10.77 7.96
N SER A 45 26.19 -10.63 6.76
CA SER A 45 27.03 -11.66 6.11
C SER A 45 28.37 -11.92 6.82
N ARG A 46 28.84 -10.98 7.65
CA ARG A 46 30.10 -11.06 8.40
C ARG A 46 29.91 -11.53 9.83
N LEU A 47 28.68 -11.52 10.34
CA LEU A 47 28.40 -12.07 11.65
C LEU A 47 28.50 -13.60 11.59
N PRO A 48 29.12 -14.25 12.60
CA PRO A 48 29.16 -15.70 12.67
C PRO A 48 27.71 -16.23 12.64
N ASN A 49 27.51 -17.41 12.02
CA ASN A 49 26.22 -18.11 12.01
C ASN A 49 25.77 -18.32 13.47
N LEU A 50 25.09 -17.33 14.04
CA LEU A 50 24.19 -17.52 15.14
C LEU A 50 23.16 -18.48 14.59
N ASP A 51 23.26 -19.75 14.98
CA ASP A 51 22.15 -20.70 14.98
C ASP A 51 21.09 -20.09 15.91
N ILE A 52 20.39 -19.08 15.41
CA ILE A 52 19.14 -18.62 15.97
C ILE A 52 18.15 -19.70 15.57
N ALA A 53 18.20 -20.82 16.31
CA ALA A 53 17.23 -21.89 16.32
C ALA A 53 15.94 -21.31 16.92
N GLY A 54 15.28 -20.56 16.07
CA GLY A 54 14.07 -19.80 16.28
C GLY A 54 13.71 -19.34 14.90
N GLU A 55 13.26 -20.30 14.09
CA GLU A 55 12.54 -20.04 12.85
C GLU A 55 11.35 -19.14 13.18
N LEU A 56 11.59 -17.83 13.31
CA LEU A 56 10.63 -16.90 12.78
C LEU A 56 10.56 -17.28 11.30
N PRO A 57 9.37 -17.56 10.75
CA PRO A 57 9.25 -17.94 9.36
C PRO A 57 10.02 -16.89 8.58
N ARG A 58 11.09 -17.31 7.89
CA ARG A 58 11.58 -16.52 6.77
C ARG A 58 10.40 -16.52 5.83
N GLU A 59 9.59 -15.47 5.92
CA GLU A 59 8.65 -15.08 4.92
C GLU A 59 9.49 -14.69 3.70
N THR A 60 10.07 -15.71 3.06
CA THR A 60 10.17 -15.82 1.62
C THR A 60 8.74 -15.86 1.10
N GLN A 61 7.98 -14.79 1.35
CA GLN A 61 6.81 -14.51 0.56
C GLN A 61 7.37 -14.41 -0.87
N PRO A 62 6.79 -15.13 -1.84
CA PRO A 62 7.05 -14.81 -3.24
C PRO A 62 6.88 -13.29 -3.36
N ALA A 63 7.62 -12.62 -4.25
CA ALA A 63 7.36 -11.21 -4.53
C ALA A 63 5.95 -11.11 -5.14
N ILE A 64 4.94 -11.15 -4.28
CA ILE A 64 3.54 -11.00 -4.61
C ILE A 64 3.49 -9.57 -5.10
N ASP A 65 3.23 -9.41 -6.39
CA ASP A 65 3.02 -8.11 -6.99
C ASP A 65 1.67 -7.58 -6.47
N LEU A 66 1.70 -7.10 -5.22
CA LEU A 66 0.55 -6.59 -4.49
C LEU A 66 -0.10 -5.44 -5.25
N ARG A 67 0.70 -4.68 -6.02
CA ARG A 67 0.18 -3.65 -6.92
C ARG A 67 -0.67 -4.25 -8.02
N SER A 68 -0.16 -5.25 -8.74
CA SER A 68 -0.94 -5.92 -9.80
C SER A 68 -2.18 -6.63 -9.26
N ILE A 69 -2.09 -7.24 -8.07
CA ILE A 69 -3.25 -7.85 -7.41
C ILE A 69 -4.28 -6.78 -7.04
N ALA A 70 -3.87 -5.70 -6.38
CA ALA A 70 -4.77 -4.61 -6.01
C ALA A 70 -5.44 -3.99 -7.24
N ILE A 71 -4.68 -3.73 -8.32
CA ILE A 71 -5.24 -3.23 -9.59
C ILE A 71 -6.25 -4.22 -10.18
N GLY A 72 -5.97 -5.52 -10.12
CA GLY A 72 -6.86 -6.58 -10.58
C GLY A 72 -8.18 -6.62 -9.80
N LEU A 73 -8.11 -6.61 -8.46
CA LEU A 73 -9.28 -6.59 -7.59
C LEU A 73 -10.11 -5.32 -7.80
N LEU A 74 -9.45 -4.17 -7.96
CA LEU A 74 -10.09 -2.89 -8.23
C LEU A 74 -10.82 -2.83 -9.56
N GLN A 75 -10.73 -3.83 -10.45
CA GLN A 75 -11.57 -3.89 -11.63
C GLN A 75 -13.02 -4.24 -11.31
N GLN A 76 -13.25 -4.97 -10.21
CA GLN A 76 -14.56 -5.53 -9.86
C GLN A 76 -15.08 -5.07 -8.50
N HIS A 77 -14.19 -4.56 -7.65
CA HIS A 77 -14.51 -4.22 -6.26
C HIS A 77 -14.25 -2.75 -5.95
N SER A 78 -14.87 -2.24 -4.87
CA SER A 78 -14.63 -0.89 -4.37
C SER A 78 -13.27 -0.80 -3.64
N LEU A 79 -12.80 0.42 -3.39
CA LEU A 79 -11.55 0.63 -2.64
C LEU A 79 -11.60 -0.03 -1.26
N GLU A 80 -12.74 0.10 -0.57
CA GLU A 80 -12.96 -0.44 0.76
C GLU A 80 -12.97 -1.98 0.74
N ASP A 81 -13.69 -2.59 -0.22
CA ASP A 81 -13.71 -4.05 -0.38
C ASP A 81 -12.30 -4.60 -0.68
N VAL A 82 -11.50 -3.88 -1.48
CA VAL A 82 -10.14 -4.31 -1.80
C VAL A 82 -9.23 -4.25 -0.58
N LEU A 83 -9.41 -3.27 0.31
CA LEU A 83 -8.66 -3.23 1.57
C LEU A 83 -8.98 -4.45 2.45
N GLU A 84 -10.26 -4.82 2.54
CA GLU A 84 -10.69 -6.03 3.26
C GLU A 84 -10.11 -7.30 2.62
N MET A 85 -10.20 -7.44 1.29
CA MET A 85 -9.63 -8.58 0.57
C MET A 85 -8.11 -8.69 0.72
N LEU A 86 -7.38 -7.58 0.67
CA LEU A 86 -5.93 -7.60 0.89
C LEU A 86 -5.58 -8.01 2.32
N LYS A 87 -6.39 -7.60 3.30
CA LYS A 87 -6.22 -8.01 4.69
C LYS A 87 -6.52 -9.50 4.89
N GLU A 88 -7.59 -10.01 4.30
CA GLU A 88 -8.03 -11.40 4.48
C GLU A 88 -7.22 -12.40 3.66
N GLU A 89 -6.97 -12.10 2.38
CA GLU A 89 -6.37 -13.04 1.43
C GLU A 89 -4.84 -12.94 1.38
N GLN A 90 -4.29 -11.75 1.63
CA GLN A 90 -2.85 -11.49 1.50
C GLN A 90 -2.20 -11.14 2.84
N ALA A 91 -2.95 -11.12 3.95
CA ALA A 91 -2.50 -10.70 5.28
C ALA A 91 -1.84 -9.31 5.29
N VAL A 92 -2.27 -8.42 4.38
CA VAL A 92 -1.72 -7.08 4.20
C VAL A 92 -2.74 -6.04 4.67
N GLU A 93 -2.39 -5.34 5.75
CA GLU A 93 -3.20 -4.23 6.25
C GLU A 93 -2.73 -2.91 5.63
N LEU A 94 -3.62 -2.26 4.89
CA LEU A 94 -3.38 -0.95 4.27
C LEU A 94 -4.51 0.01 4.63
N THR A 95 -4.16 1.27 4.73
CA THR A 95 -5.09 2.38 4.75
C THR A 95 -5.44 2.82 3.32
N LEU A 96 -6.55 3.55 3.15
CA LEU A 96 -6.93 4.13 1.84
C LEU A 96 -5.80 4.95 1.20
N PRO A 97 -5.09 5.85 1.92
CA PRO A 97 -3.95 6.57 1.36
C PRO A 97 -2.83 5.64 0.87
N GLU A 98 -2.53 4.57 1.60
CA GLU A 98 -1.49 3.60 1.22
C GLU A 98 -1.90 2.78 0.00
N LEU A 99 -3.17 2.40 -0.12
CA LEU A 99 -3.71 1.74 -1.32
C LEU A 99 -3.61 2.67 -2.54
N VAL A 100 -3.96 3.95 -2.39
CA VAL A 100 -3.84 4.94 -3.47
C VAL A 100 -2.38 5.13 -3.90
N GLN A 101 -1.44 5.12 -2.95
CA GLN A 101 0.00 5.17 -3.25
C GLN A 101 0.46 3.90 -3.98
N LEU A 102 0.00 2.72 -3.54
CA LEU A 102 0.34 1.42 -4.13
C LEU A 102 -0.08 1.32 -5.60
N ILE A 103 -1.33 1.67 -5.92
CA ILE A 103 -1.86 1.56 -7.29
C ILE A 103 -1.43 2.73 -8.17
N GLY A 104 -1.27 3.91 -7.56
CA GLY A 104 -0.94 5.16 -8.21
C GLY A 104 -2.16 5.96 -8.66
N ARG A 105 -1.93 7.26 -8.89
CA ARG A 105 -3.00 8.24 -9.18
C ARG A 105 -3.87 7.87 -10.38
N LYS A 106 -3.28 7.30 -11.43
CA LYS A 106 -4.01 6.99 -12.68
C LYS A 106 -5.07 5.91 -12.46
N ASP A 107 -4.69 4.84 -11.76
CA ASP A 107 -5.59 3.72 -11.47
C ASP A 107 -6.64 4.13 -10.43
N TYR A 108 -6.26 4.89 -9.41
CA TYR A 108 -7.21 5.49 -8.46
C TYR A 108 -8.29 6.35 -9.16
N LEU A 109 -7.91 7.24 -10.07
CA LEU A 109 -8.86 8.04 -10.84
C LEU A 109 -9.76 7.17 -11.73
N THR A 110 -9.25 6.06 -12.24
CA THR A 110 -10.02 5.14 -13.08
C THR A 110 -11.11 4.45 -12.26
N VAL A 111 -10.79 3.99 -11.05
CA VAL A 111 -11.74 3.42 -10.10
C VAL A 111 -12.81 4.44 -9.72
N LEU A 112 -12.40 5.64 -9.34
CA LEU A 112 -13.33 6.72 -9.00
C LEU A 112 -14.25 7.09 -10.16
N LYS A 113 -13.75 7.12 -11.40
CA LYS A 113 -14.57 7.37 -12.59
C LYS A 113 -15.60 6.27 -12.82
N ARG A 114 -15.26 5.00 -12.56
CA ARG A 114 -16.22 3.88 -12.64
C ARG A 114 -17.33 4.05 -11.62
N GLU A 115 -16.96 4.18 -10.35
CA GLU A 115 -17.94 4.30 -9.26
C GLU A 115 -18.80 5.55 -9.39
N PHE A 116 -18.20 6.68 -9.79
CA PHE A 116 -18.93 7.89 -10.13
C PHE A 116 -20.03 7.64 -11.16
N ARG A 117 -19.75 6.89 -12.23
CA ARG A 117 -20.75 6.55 -13.26
C ARG A 117 -21.85 5.65 -12.72
N GLU A 118 -21.53 4.75 -11.79
CA GLU A 118 -22.52 3.88 -11.14
C GLU A 118 -23.43 4.67 -10.21
N LEU A 119 -22.87 5.54 -9.37
CA LEU A 119 -23.62 6.44 -8.50
C LEU A 119 -24.52 7.39 -9.31
N LEU A 120 -24.05 7.88 -10.46
CA LEU A 120 -24.85 8.68 -11.37
C LEU A 120 -26.03 7.91 -11.98
N LYS A 121 -25.85 6.63 -12.34
CA LYS A 121 -26.96 5.79 -12.82
C LYS A 121 -28.06 5.65 -11.76
N ASN A 122 -27.68 5.71 -10.49
CA ASN A 122 -28.59 5.67 -9.34
C ASN A 122 -29.14 7.07 -8.96
N ALA A 123 -29.00 8.07 -9.84
CA ALA A 123 -29.49 9.44 -9.66
C ALA A 123 -28.94 10.16 -8.41
N ILE A 124 -27.75 9.79 -7.93
CA ILE A 124 -27.08 10.44 -6.80
C ILE A 124 -26.43 11.75 -7.29
N SER A 125 -26.69 12.85 -6.58
CA SER A 125 -26.16 14.17 -6.96
C SER A 125 -24.65 14.29 -6.69
N PHE A 126 -23.97 15.23 -7.35
CA PHE A 126 -22.52 15.46 -7.11
C PHE A 126 -22.19 15.85 -5.67
N GLU A 127 -23.10 16.56 -4.99
CA GLU A 127 -22.95 16.90 -3.58
C GLU A 127 -23.07 15.69 -2.68
N GLN A 128 -24.01 14.79 -2.99
CA GLN A 128 -24.18 13.54 -2.26
C GLN A 128 -23.01 12.58 -2.48
N ILE A 129 -22.46 12.50 -3.69
CA ILE A 129 -21.25 11.72 -3.99
C ILE A 129 -20.05 12.29 -3.21
N ALA A 130 -19.89 13.62 -3.19
CA ALA A 130 -18.82 14.26 -2.45
C ALA A 130 -18.93 13.99 -0.94
N ALA A 131 -20.12 14.11 -0.36
CA ALA A 131 -20.39 13.78 1.03
C ALA A 131 -20.05 12.31 1.33
N LEU A 132 -20.55 11.38 0.51
CA LEU A 132 -20.27 9.95 0.64
C LEU A 132 -18.77 9.66 0.64
N TRP A 133 -18.02 10.22 -0.30
CA TRP A 133 -16.58 9.98 -0.39
C TRP A 133 -15.78 10.63 0.74
N ASN A 134 -16.26 11.74 1.31
CA ASN A 134 -15.68 12.32 2.51
C ASN A 134 -15.96 11.45 3.74
N ASP A 135 -17.17 10.90 3.86
CA ASP A 135 -17.55 9.99 4.96
C ASP A 135 -16.73 8.69 4.90
N LEU A 136 -16.36 8.25 3.70
CA LEU A 136 -15.43 7.14 3.46
C LEU A 136 -13.96 7.54 3.55
N GLU A 137 -13.65 8.78 3.92
CA GLU A 137 -12.28 9.32 4.05
C GLU A 137 -11.42 9.15 2.80
N ARG A 138 -12.04 9.13 1.61
CA ARG A 138 -11.33 8.93 0.35
C ARG A 138 -10.49 10.16 0.00
N PRO A 139 -9.20 10.01 -0.35
CA PRO A 139 -8.36 11.14 -0.72
C PRO A 139 -8.92 11.94 -1.91
N ALA A 140 -9.21 13.22 -1.68
CA ALA A 140 -9.67 14.12 -2.74
C ALA A 140 -8.52 14.52 -3.68
N PHE A 141 -8.84 14.76 -4.95
CA PHE A 141 -7.87 15.34 -5.88
C PHE A 141 -8.01 16.86 -5.95
N GLY A 142 -6.90 17.57 -5.69
CA GLY A 142 -6.85 19.03 -5.79
C GLY A 142 -7.40 19.79 -4.58
N GLY A 143 -7.57 19.13 -3.43
CA GLY A 143 -8.01 19.75 -2.18
C GLY A 143 -7.97 18.77 -1.00
N ALA A 144 -8.35 19.26 0.19
CA ALA A 144 -8.42 18.43 1.41
C ALA A 144 -9.68 17.56 1.47
N THR A 145 -10.78 17.99 0.85
CA THR A 145 -12.07 17.29 0.85
C THR A 145 -12.71 17.32 -0.53
N TRP A 146 -13.60 16.34 -0.76
CA TRP A 146 -14.47 16.31 -1.92
C TRP A 146 -15.54 17.39 -1.82
N ASN A 147 -15.77 18.05 -2.96
CA ASN A 147 -16.88 18.96 -3.20
C ASN A 147 -17.51 18.68 -4.58
N SER A 148 -18.70 19.19 -4.82
CA SER A 148 -19.44 18.97 -6.08
C SER A 148 -18.62 19.33 -7.33
N ARG A 149 -17.81 20.39 -7.26
CA ARG A 149 -16.90 20.78 -8.35
C ARG A 149 -15.83 19.72 -8.60
N SER A 150 -15.15 19.23 -7.56
CA SER A 150 -14.15 18.18 -7.70
C SER A 150 -14.74 16.89 -8.26
N VAL A 151 -15.92 16.48 -7.80
CA VAL A 151 -16.63 15.32 -8.33
C VAL A 151 -17.02 15.54 -9.80
N SER A 152 -17.51 16.72 -10.17
CA SER A 152 -17.87 17.03 -11.56
C SER A 152 -16.69 16.94 -12.53
N MET A 153 -15.45 17.16 -12.08
CA MET A 153 -14.25 17.00 -12.91
C MET A 153 -14.00 15.54 -13.31
N LEU A 154 -14.57 14.56 -12.62
CA LEU A 154 -14.52 13.15 -13.02
C LEU A 154 -15.46 12.82 -14.19
N ALA A 155 -16.44 13.66 -14.46
CA ALA A 155 -17.36 13.49 -15.59
C ALA A 155 -16.69 13.77 -16.95
N ASN A 156 -15.55 14.48 -16.95
CA ASN A 156 -14.78 14.83 -18.14
C ASN A 156 -13.77 13.75 -18.54
#